data_AF-A0A7C4VY49-F1
#
_entry.id   AF-A0A7C4VY49-F1
#
_cell.length_a   1.000
_cell.length_b   1.000
_cell.length_c   1.000
_cell.angle_alpha   90.00
_cell.angle_beta   90.00
_cell.angle_gamma   90.00
#
_symmetry.space_group_name_H-M   'P 1'
#
loop_
_entity.id
_entity.type
_entity.pdbx_description
1 polymer ?
#
loop_
_entity_poly.entity_id
_entity_poly.type
_entity_poly.pdbx_seq_one_letter_code
_entity_poly.pdbx_strand_id
1 'polypeptide(L)'
;MASQFLSKDELSAAQNLVLVPDLLATEKDCYGSYFVFRKLNQDLEAFRERVMQLARHDHEAQALAGAQMVGRFTDGTPLTRFDQPQGSEGDTYDFTFEGDDGRRCPLSAHIRKANPRDGSEHTIQIVRRGIPYNEVDAGTGSGKGLLFMCYQRSIQAQFEFIQRLWIDNRNHPLTGAGVDRLVGQKWSEKTDLKYPVTLKGGEYFFAPSLNFLKTMP
;
A
#
# COMPACT_ATOMS: atom_id res chain seq x y z
N MET A 1 16.30 20.36 -14.31
CA MET A 1 15.70 19.07 -13.90
C MET A 1 16.09 18.03 -14.94
N ALA A 2 17.13 17.25 -14.68
CA ALA A 2 17.51 16.16 -15.57
C ALA A 2 16.51 15.03 -15.37
N SER A 3 15.64 14.80 -16.35
CA SER A 3 14.91 13.54 -16.49
C SER A 3 15.96 12.46 -16.68
N GLN A 4 16.31 11.75 -15.60
CA GLN A 4 17.11 10.55 -15.70
C GLN A 4 16.23 9.50 -16.39
N PHE A 5 16.48 9.31 -17.68
CA PHE A 5 15.87 8.21 -18.42
C PHE A 5 16.36 6.91 -17.79
N LEU A 6 15.43 6.04 -17.43
CA LEU A 6 15.73 4.69 -16.95
C LEU A 6 16.65 4.00 -17.96
N SER A 7 17.68 3.31 -17.46
CA SER A 7 18.51 2.44 -18.27
C SER A 7 17.67 1.33 -18.92
N LYS A 8 18.19 0.67 -19.97
CA LYS A 8 17.49 -0.43 -20.64
C LYS A 8 17.14 -1.57 -19.67
N ASP A 9 18.02 -1.84 -18.71
CA ASP A 9 17.82 -2.89 -17.70
C ASP A 9 16.75 -2.48 -16.69
N GLU A 10 16.73 -1.22 -16.25
CA GLU A 10 15.67 -0.69 -15.39
C GLU A 10 14.31 -0.64 -16.10
N LEU A 11 14.29 -0.30 -17.40
CA LEU A 11 13.10 -0.37 -18.24
C LEU A 11 12.59 -1.81 -18.35
N SER A 12 13.48 -2.77 -18.59
CA SER A 12 13.11 -4.19 -18.68
C SER A 12 12.57 -4.73 -17.35
N ALA A 13 13.21 -4.38 -16.23
CA ALA A 13 12.76 -4.74 -14.90
C ALA A 13 11.39 -4.12 -14.58
N ALA A 14 11.20 -2.82 -14.88
CA ALA A 14 9.93 -2.13 -14.70
C ALA A 14 8.81 -2.70 -15.57
N GLN A 15 9.12 -3.06 -16.82
CA GLN A 15 8.17 -3.73 -17.73
C GLN A 15 7.77 -5.10 -17.19
N ASN A 16 8.74 -5.89 -16.70
CA ASN A 16 8.45 -7.21 -16.12
C ASN A 16 7.73 -7.16 -14.78
N LEU A 17 7.68 -6.01 -14.12
CA LEU A 17 6.90 -5.84 -12.89
C LEU A 17 5.39 -5.68 -13.16
N VAL A 18 5.01 -5.10 -14.30
CA VAL A 18 3.61 -4.68 -14.54
C VAL A 18 3.00 -5.18 -15.84
N LEU A 19 3.78 -5.32 -16.91
CA LEU A 19 3.26 -5.65 -18.24
C LEU A 19 3.17 -7.17 -18.45
N VAL A 20 2.06 -7.58 -19.05
CA VAL A 20 1.75 -8.93 -19.49
C VAL A 20 1.47 -8.88 -20.99
N PRO A 21 2.07 -9.75 -21.83
CA PRO A 21 1.70 -9.84 -23.24
C PRO A 21 0.19 -10.11 -23.38
N ASP A 22 -0.48 -9.31 -24.20
CA ASP A 22 -1.90 -9.50 -24.49
C ASP A 22 -2.07 -10.59 -25.54
N LEU A 23 -2.46 -11.78 -25.10
CA LEU A 23 -2.55 -12.98 -25.95
C LEU A 23 -3.70 -12.90 -26.97
N LEU A 24 -4.62 -11.95 -26.82
CA LEU A 24 -5.76 -11.78 -27.72
C LEU A 24 -5.57 -10.63 -28.72
N ALA A 25 -4.44 -9.92 -28.64
CA ALA A 25 -4.08 -8.90 -29.61
C ALA A 25 -3.67 -9.53 -30.95
N THR A 26 -3.93 -8.82 -32.04
CA THR A 26 -3.57 -9.24 -33.40
C THR A 26 -2.18 -8.78 -33.83
N GLU A 27 -1.62 -7.80 -33.13
CA GLU A 27 -0.31 -7.22 -33.39
C GLU A 27 0.74 -7.65 -32.34
N LYS A 28 2.02 -7.51 -32.71
CA LYS A 28 3.14 -7.70 -31.77
C LYS A 28 3.23 -6.54 -30.78
N ASP A 29 3.97 -6.75 -29.69
CA ASP A 29 4.26 -5.73 -28.67
C ASP A 29 3.00 -5.10 -28.05
N CYS A 30 1.92 -5.86 -28.02
CA CYS A 30 0.68 -5.50 -27.33
C CYS A 30 0.72 -6.06 -25.90
N TYR A 31 0.56 -5.16 -24.93
CA TYR A 31 0.61 -5.51 -23.51
C TYR A 31 -0.63 -5.02 -22.79
N GLY A 32 -1.02 -5.79 -21.80
CA GLY A 32 -1.96 -5.42 -20.76
C GLY A 32 -1.32 -5.50 -19.38
N SER A 33 -2.16 -5.41 -18.36
CA SER A 33 -1.77 -5.63 -16.96
C SER A 33 -2.94 -6.21 -16.20
N TYR A 34 -2.67 -7.07 -15.22
CA TYR A 34 -3.70 -7.40 -14.24
C TYR A 34 -3.98 -6.19 -13.36
N PHE A 35 -5.25 -6.01 -13.02
CA PHE A 35 -5.75 -4.88 -12.27
C PHE A 35 -6.55 -5.39 -11.07
N VAL A 36 -6.27 -4.87 -9.90
CA VAL A 36 -7.00 -5.19 -8.67
C VAL A 36 -7.77 -3.95 -8.25
N PHE A 37 -9.06 -4.11 -8.01
CA PHE A 37 -9.91 -3.09 -7.42
C PHE A 37 -10.41 -3.53 -6.05
N ARG A 38 -10.35 -2.65 -5.05
CA ARG A 38 -10.99 -2.84 -3.75
C ARG A 38 -11.62 -1.53 -3.27
N LYS A 39 -12.90 -1.58 -2.90
CA LYS A 39 -13.54 -0.52 -2.13
C LYS A 39 -13.18 -0.71 -0.66
N LEU A 40 -12.33 0.16 -0.13
CA LEU A 40 -11.88 0.13 1.27
C LEU A 40 -12.53 1.29 2.03
N ASN A 41 -13.50 0.97 2.91
CA ASN A 41 -14.09 1.97 3.80
C ASN A 41 -13.13 2.29 4.94
N GLN A 42 -13.01 3.58 5.28
CA GLN A 42 -12.16 4.07 6.36
C GLN A 42 -13.01 4.66 7.48
N ASP A 43 -12.90 4.09 8.66
CA ASP A 43 -13.46 4.59 9.91
C ASP A 43 -12.43 5.52 10.58
N LEU A 44 -12.57 6.81 10.29
CA LEU A 44 -11.63 7.84 10.78
C LEU A 44 -11.75 8.04 12.29
N GLU A 45 -12.93 7.79 12.86
CA GLU A 45 -13.15 7.88 14.30
C GLU A 45 -12.44 6.75 15.02
N ALA A 46 -12.63 5.50 14.57
CA ALA A 46 -11.90 4.35 15.10
C ALA A 46 -10.38 4.52 14.97
N PHE A 47 -9.88 5.11 13.87
CA PHE A 47 -8.46 5.41 13.74
C PHE A 47 -7.98 6.43 14.78
N ARG A 48 -8.72 7.54 14.97
CA ARG A 48 -8.37 8.57 15.96
C ARG A 48 -8.42 8.05 17.38
N GLU A 49 -9.44 7.27 17.73
CA GLU A 49 -9.53 6.60 19.03
C GLU A 49 -8.31 5.72 19.28
N ARG A 50 -7.84 5.01 18.24
CA ARG A 50 -6.64 4.18 18.35
C ARG A 50 -5.38 5.00 18.61
N VAL A 51 -5.21 6.11 17.92
CA VAL A 51 -4.09 7.04 18.15
C VAL A 51 -4.15 7.57 19.59
N MET A 52 -5.34 7.98 20.07
CA MET A 52 -5.53 8.48 21.43
C MET A 52 -5.26 7.42 22.53
N GLN A 53 -5.50 6.14 22.24
CA GLN A 53 -5.15 5.04 23.16
C GLN A 53 -3.63 4.86 23.30
N LEU A 54 -2.87 5.11 22.23
CA LEU A 54 -1.41 4.97 22.21
C LEU A 54 -0.71 6.19 22.79
N ALA A 55 -1.28 7.37 22.55
CA ALA A 55 -0.77 8.66 23.04
C ALA A 55 -1.96 9.52 23.48
N ARG A 56 -2.01 9.86 24.78
CA ARG A 56 -3.09 10.67 25.39
C ARG A 56 -3.07 12.12 24.85
N HIS A 57 -3.62 13.09 25.59
CA HIS A 57 -3.87 14.49 25.18
C HIS A 57 -2.68 15.34 24.66
N ASP A 58 -1.51 14.75 24.41
CA ASP A 58 -0.38 15.41 23.76
C ASP A 58 -0.45 15.24 22.23
N HIS A 59 -0.53 16.37 21.53
CA HIS A 59 -0.67 16.42 20.07
C HIS A 59 0.57 15.87 19.35
N GLU A 60 1.78 16.10 19.90
CA GLU A 60 3.02 15.59 19.30
C GLU A 60 3.09 14.06 19.43
N ALA A 61 2.81 13.53 20.62
CA ALA A 61 2.73 12.09 20.82
C ALA A 61 1.65 11.43 19.95
N GLN A 62 0.51 12.09 19.70
CA GLN A 62 -0.51 11.58 18.78
C GLN A 62 -0.02 11.54 17.32
N ALA A 63 0.67 12.59 16.87
CA ALA A 63 1.28 12.62 15.54
C ALA A 63 2.29 11.48 15.37
N LEU A 64 3.16 11.26 16.38
CA LEU A 64 4.12 10.16 16.40
C LEU A 64 3.42 8.79 16.42
N ALA A 65 2.37 8.60 17.23
CA ALA A 65 1.64 7.35 17.31
C ALA A 65 0.94 7.00 15.97
N GLY A 66 0.36 7.99 15.30
CA GLY A 66 -0.16 7.83 13.93
C GLY A 66 0.95 7.47 12.95
N ALA A 67 2.09 8.15 13.03
CA ALA A 67 3.25 7.86 12.20
C ALA A 67 3.84 6.47 12.45
N GLN A 68 3.78 5.95 13.67
CA GLN A 68 4.20 4.59 14.01
C GLN A 68 3.30 3.51 13.41
N MET A 69 2.00 3.80 13.24
CA MET A 69 1.08 2.88 12.56
C MET A 69 1.31 2.85 11.05
N VAL A 70 1.59 3.99 10.43
CA VAL A 70 1.77 4.12 8.97
C VAL A 70 3.21 3.83 8.55
N GLY A 71 4.18 4.31 9.33
CA GLY A 71 5.61 4.42 9.04
C GLY A 71 6.04 5.79 8.48
N ARG A 72 5.09 6.72 8.34
CA ARG A 72 5.29 8.11 7.91
C ARG A 72 4.38 9.05 8.69
N PHE A 73 4.84 10.27 8.92
CA PHE A 73 3.98 11.37 9.37
C PHE A 73 2.97 11.75 8.29
N THR A 74 1.98 12.56 8.66
CA THR A 74 0.89 13.00 7.78
C THR A 74 1.37 13.85 6.60
N ASP A 75 2.51 14.53 6.75
CA ASP A 75 3.18 15.29 5.68
C ASP A 75 4.00 14.41 4.71
N GLY A 76 4.13 13.11 5.01
CA GLY A 76 4.93 12.15 4.25
C GLY A 76 6.33 11.89 4.81
N THR A 77 6.77 12.58 5.85
CA THR A 77 8.09 12.39 6.46
C THR A 77 8.28 10.94 6.95
N PRO A 78 9.35 10.22 6.55
CA PRO A 78 9.56 8.83 6.94
C PRO A 78 10.10 8.69 8.35
N LEU A 79 9.40 7.91 9.19
CA LEU A 79 9.71 7.76 10.61
C LEU A 79 11.08 7.12 10.88
N THR A 80 11.60 6.34 9.92
CA THR A 80 12.94 5.76 10.03
C THR A 80 14.05 6.83 10.03
N ARG A 81 13.83 7.99 9.39
CA ARG A 81 14.84 9.06 9.29
C ARG A 81 14.62 10.19 10.29
N PHE A 82 13.37 10.51 10.62
CA PHE A 82 13.03 11.67 11.44
C PHE A 82 12.07 11.29 12.56
N ASP A 83 12.19 11.98 13.70
CA ASP A 83 11.35 11.85 14.88
C ASP A 83 10.19 12.86 14.93
N GLN A 84 10.20 13.84 14.01
CA GLN A 84 9.21 14.90 13.87
C GLN A 84 8.91 15.17 12.38
N PRO A 85 7.71 15.70 12.03
CA PRO A 85 7.39 16.14 10.67
C PRO A 85 8.41 17.17 10.16
N GLN A 86 8.89 17.01 8.92
CA GLN A 86 9.87 17.92 8.30
C GLN A 86 9.22 18.88 7.27
N GLY A 87 7.93 18.71 6.97
CA GLY A 87 7.27 19.36 5.85
C GLY A 87 7.52 18.64 4.53
N SER A 88 7.13 19.28 3.43
CA SER A 88 7.16 18.68 2.08
C SER A 88 8.49 18.87 1.32
N GLU A 89 9.56 19.28 2.01
CA GLU A 89 10.85 19.57 1.37
C GLU A 89 11.81 18.37 1.45
N GLY A 90 12.47 18.05 0.32
CA GLY A 90 13.47 16.98 0.22
C GLY A 90 12.96 15.64 -0.29
N ASP A 91 13.90 14.74 -0.60
CA ASP A 91 13.58 13.37 -1.02
C ASP A 91 13.21 12.51 0.21
N THR A 92 11.90 12.32 0.39
CA THR A 92 11.34 11.48 1.46
C THR A 92 11.22 10.02 1.06
N TYR A 93 11.70 9.61 -0.12
CA TYR A 93 11.62 8.25 -0.64
C TYR A 93 12.94 7.50 -0.58
N ASP A 94 14.07 8.20 -0.62
CA ASP A 94 15.41 7.60 -0.49
C ASP A 94 15.74 7.24 0.97
N PHE A 95 15.42 6.00 1.34
CA PHE A 95 15.77 5.39 2.63
C PHE A 95 15.63 3.87 2.59
N THR A 96 16.28 3.19 3.52
CA THR A 96 16.04 1.77 3.85
C THR A 96 15.64 1.64 5.31
N PHE A 97 15.38 0.41 5.76
CA PHE A 97 15.23 0.09 7.19
C PHE A 97 16.47 -0.61 7.76
N GLU A 98 17.60 -0.50 7.07
CA GLU A 98 18.86 -1.09 7.54
C GLU A 98 19.28 -0.48 8.88
N GLY A 99 19.66 -1.34 9.82
CA GLY A 99 20.02 -0.92 11.19
C GLY A 99 18.84 -0.51 12.09
N ASP A 100 17.61 -0.47 11.59
CA ASP A 100 16.41 -0.22 12.41
C ASP A 100 15.75 -1.54 12.82
N ASP A 101 15.96 -1.98 14.06
CA ASP A 101 15.35 -3.20 14.63
C ASP A 101 13.87 -3.05 15.01
N GLY A 102 13.23 -1.96 14.60
CA GLY A 102 11.84 -1.63 14.89
C GLY A 102 11.67 -0.57 15.97
N ARG A 103 12.78 -0.03 16.50
CA ARG A 103 12.78 1.05 17.50
C ARG A 103 12.44 2.42 16.90
N ARG A 104 12.79 2.67 15.63
CA ARG A 104 12.45 3.93 14.96
C ARG A 104 11.13 3.77 14.21
N CYS A 105 11.12 2.98 13.14
CA CYS A 105 9.91 2.62 12.41
C CYS A 105 9.45 1.21 12.82
N PRO A 106 8.30 1.05 13.48
CA PRO A 106 7.83 -0.26 13.94
C PRO A 106 7.80 -1.31 12.83
N LEU A 107 8.15 -2.55 13.15
CA LEU A 107 8.09 -3.67 12.19
C LEU A 107 6.67 -3.90 11.65
N SER A 108 5.65 -3.53 12.43
CA SER A 108 4.23 -3.58 12.05
C SER A 108 3.73 -2.36 11.26
N ALA A 109 4.58 -1.35 11.03
CA ALA A 109 4.18 -0.14 10.32
C ALA A 109 3.79 -0.45 8.88
N HIS A 110 2.70 0.14 8.40
CA HIS A 110 2.10 -0.22 7.12
C HIS A 110 3.08 -0.19 5.93
N ILE A 111 3.86 0.88 5.77
CA ILE A 111 4.82 0.97 4.66
C ILE A 111 5.94 -0.07 4.76
N ARG A 112 6.34 -0.45 5.98
CA ARG A 112 7.43 -1.39 6.24
C ARG A 112 6.97 -2.83 6.04
N LYS A 113 5.71 -3.11 6.37
CA LYS A 113 5.01 -4.36 6.04
C LYS A 113 4.80 -4.49 4.54
N ALA A 114 4.31 -3.44 3.87
CA ALA A 114 3.98 -3.49 2.46
C ALA A 114 5.22 -3.42 1.54
N ASN A 115 6.35 -2.91 2.04
CA ASN A 115 7.64 -2.90 1.36
C ASN A 115 8.77 -2.87 2.42
N PRO A 116 9.39 -4.02 2.72
CA PRO A 116 10.47 -4.13 3.70
C PRO A 116 11.78 -3.47 3.30
N ARG A 117 11.97 -3.09 2.03
CA ARG A 117 13.19 -2.47 1.49
C ARG A 117 14.47 -3.25 1.81
N ASP A 118 14.39 -4.57 1.63
CA ASP A 118 15.46 -5.54 1.87
C ASP A 118 16.01 -6.16 0.58
N GLY A 119 15.62 -5.61 -0.58
CA GLY A 119 15.93 -6.12 -1.92
C GLY A 119 14.86 -7.04 -2.49
N SER A 120 13.93 -7.56 -1.68
CA SER A 120 12.82 -8.39 -2.20
C SER A 120 11.82 -7.59 -3.05
N GLU A 121 11.78 -6.27 -2.88
CA GLU A 121 10.87 -5.37 -3.55
C GLU A 121 11.07 -5.28 -5.07
N HIS A 122 12.24 -5.69 -5.59
CA HIS A 122 12.49 -5.64 -7.04
C HIS A 122 11.57 -6.56 -7.85
N THR A 123 10.89 -7.52 -7.21
CA THR A 123 9.94 -8.43 -7.86
C THR A 123 8.53 -8.38 -7.26
N ILE A 124 8.39 -7.91 -6.02
CA ILE A 124 7.15 -7.93 -5.24
C ILE A 124 6.70 -6.49 -4.97
N GLN A 125 6.44 -5.75 -6.05
CA GLN A 125 5.91 -4.39 -6.00
C GLN A 125 4.64 -4.28 -6.83
N ILE A 126 3.77 -3.34 -6.46
CA ILE A 126 2.54 -3.05 -7.19
C ILE A 126 2.49 -1.57 -7.56
N VAL A 127 1.91 -1.26 -8.72
CA VAL A 127 1.73 0.11 -9.16
C VAL A 127 0.35 0.60 -8.68
N ARG A 128 0.33 1.36 -7.58
CA ARG A 128 -0.91 1.87 -6.98
C ARG A 128 -1.46 3.08 -7.76
N ARG A 129 -2.77 3.10 -7.97
CA ARG A 129 -3.56 4.15 -8.63
C ARG A 129 -4.83 4.48 -7.85
N GLY A 130 -4.85 4.22 -6.54
CA GLY A 130 -6.04 4.41 -5.72
C GLY A 130 -6.45 5.88 -5.57
N ILE A 131 -7.74 6.12 -5.39
CA ILE A 131 -8.34 7.46 -5.26
C ILE A 131 -9.28 7.47 -4.04
N PRO A 132 -9.21 8.49 -3.16
CA PRO A 132 -10.16 8.63 -2.05
C PRO A 132 -11.59 8.81 -2.55
N TYR A 133 -12.57 8.28 -1.81
CA TYR A 133 -13.99 8.55 -2.05
C TYR A 133 -14.66 9.10 -0.79
N ASN A 134 -15.66 9.93 -1.00
CA ASN A 134 -16.60 10.37 0.02
C ASN A 134 -18.01 10.21 -0.55
N GLU A 135 -18.87 9.45 0.11
CA GLU A 135 -20.27 9.34 -0.25
C GLU A 135 -20.99 10.63 0.17
N VAL A 136 -21.58 11.32 -0.80
CA VAL A 136 -22.14 12.67 -0.59
C VAL A 136 -23.58 12.62 -0.05
N ASP A 137 -24.31 11.53 -0.30
CA ASP A 137 -25.72 11.38 0.07
C ASP A 137 -26.02 10.06 0.79
N ALA A 138 -26.38 10.13 2.07
CA ALA A 138 -27.42 9.31 2.70
C ALA A 138 -27.59 9.78 4.14
N GLY A 139 -28.82 10.10 4.55
CA GLY A 139 -29.19 10.53 5.91
C GLY A 139 -28.92 9.52 7.04
N THR A 140 -28.07 8.52 6.81
CA THR A 140 -27.62 7.50 7.77
C THR A 140 -26.14 7.15 7.53
N GLY A 141 -25.24 8.10 7.78
CA GLY A 141 -23.79 7.85 7.85
C GLY A 141 -23.09 7.75 6.49
N SER A 142 -22.47 8.84 6.04
CA SER A 142 -21.68 8.87 4.80
C SER A 142 -20.42 8.01 4.89
N GLY A 143 -20.30 7.02 4.00
CA GLY A 143 -19.09 6.22 3.86
C GLY A 143 -17.95 7.04 3.26
N LYS A 144 -16.76 6.97 3.86
CA LYS A 144 -15.52 7.58 3.36
C LYS A 144 -14.47 6.50 3.21
N GLY A 145 -13.55 6.64 2.27
CA GLY A 145 -12.49 5.66 2.17
C GLY A 145 -11.62 5.80 0.93
N LEU A 146 -11.09 4.67 0.47
CA LEU A 146 -10.20 4.56 -0.67
C LEU A 146 -10.76 3.57 -1.68
N LEU A 147 -10.91 3.99 -2.93
CA LEU A 147 -11.00 3.09 -4.06
C LEU A 147 -9.58 2.65 -4.37
N PHE A 148 -9.15 1.56 -3.72
CA PHE A 148 -7.82 1.01 -3.92
C PHE A 148 -7.75 0.35 -5.29
N MET A 149 -6.73 0.73 -6.04
CA MET A 149 -6.48 0.29 -7.40
C MET A 149 -5.00 0.01 -7.55
N CYS A 150 -4.64 -1.14 -8.11
CA CYS A 150 -3.25 -1.41 -8.46
C CYS A 150 -3.08 -2.29 -9.69
N TYR A 151 -1.95 -2.11 -10.34
CA TYR A 151 -1.52 -2.86 -11.52
C TYR A 151 -0.27 -3.67 -11.21
N GLN A 152 -0.23 -4.87 -11.79
CA GLN A 152 0.84 -5.84 -11.62
C GLN A 152 0.84 -6.88 -12.75
N ARG A 153 1.98 -7.55 -12.94
CA ARG A 153 2.12 -8.67 -13.87
C ARG A 153 1.52 -9.97 -13.35
N SER A 154 1.50 -10.17 -12.03
CA SER A 154 0.92 -11.36 -11.38
C SER A 154 0.22 -10.96 -10.09
N ILE A 155 -1.10 -11.15 -10.04
CA ILE A 155 -1.91 -10.88 -8.83
C ILE A 155 -1.40 -11.73 -7.66
N GLN A 156 -1.14 -13.01 -7.91
CA GLN A 156 -0.69 -13.97 -6.89
C GLN A 156 0.67 -13.59 -6.32
N ALA A 157 1.65 -13.26 -7.17
CA ALA A 157 3.02 -12.99 -6.75
C ALA A 157 3.22 -11.58 -6.19
N GLN A 158 2.27 -10.66 -6.43
CA GLN A 158 2.40 -9.25 -6.04
C GLN A 158 1.29 -8.86 -5.06
N PHE A 159 0.10 -8.47 -5.54
CA PHE A 159 -0.96 -7.96 -4.66
C PHE A 159 -1.36 -8.95 -3.54
N GLU A 160 -1.65 -10.21 -3.87
CA GLU A 160 -2.03 -11.21 -2.87
C GLU A 160 -0.88 -11.60 -1.95
N PHE A 161 0.34 -11.65 -2.49
CA PHE A 161 1.56 -11.91 -1.72
C PHE A 161 1.75 -10.83 -0.65
N ILE A 162 1.72 -9.56 -1.05
CA ILE A 162 1.86 -8.42 -0.14
C ILE A 162 0.78 -8.46 0.94
N GLN A 163 -0.49 -8.70 0.57
CA GLN A 163 -1.56 -8.76 1.56
C GLN A 163 -1.37 -9.94 2.54
N ARG A 164 -1.25 -11.17 2.01
CA ARG A 164 -1.32 -12.39 2.83
C ARG A 164 -0.02 -12.72 3.54
N LEU A 165 1.11 -12.61 2.83
CA LEU A 165 2.40 -13.09 3.32
C LEU A 165 3.22 -12.00 3.98
N TRP A 166 2.91 -10.72 3.70
CA TRP A 166 3.54 -9.61 4.38
C TRP A 166 2.61 -8.93 5.39
N ILE A 167 1.58 -8.22 4.94
CA ILE A 167 0.68 -7.39 5.76
C ILE A 167 0.03 -8.21 6.88
N ASP A 168 -0.54 -9.38 6.55
CA ASP A 168 -1.28 -10.23 7.50
C ASP A 168 -0.37 -11.15 8.34
N ASN A 169 0.91 -11.30 7.98
CA ASN A 169 1.83 -12.25 8.61
C ASN A 169 2.55 -11.68 9.83
N ARG A 170 2.38 -12.27 11.01
CA ARG A 170 2.99 -11.80 12.27
C ARG A 170 4.51 -11.89 12.35
N ASN A 171 5.12 -12.69 11.50
CA ASN A 171 6.55 -12.96 11.52
C ASN A 171 7.29 -12.30 10.36
N HIS A 172 6.65 -11.33 9.70
CA HIS A 172 7.24 -10.55 8.62
C HIS A 172 7.22 -9.05 8.97
N PRO A 173 8.31 -8.28 8.73
CA PRO A 173 9.57 -8.70 8.09
C PRO A 173 10.50 -9.51 9.00
N LEU A 174 10.33 -9.43 10.31
CA LEU A 174 11.07 -10.22 11.30
C LEU A 174 10.11 -11.00 12.20
N THR A 175 10.61 -12.05 12.85
CA THR A 175 9.82 -12.85 13.80
C THR A 175 9.28 -11.96 14.92
N GLY A 176 7.98 -12.06 15.22
CA GLY A 176 7.34 -11.23 16.24
C GLY A 176 7.03 -9.79 15.81
N ALA A 177 7.17 -9.44 14.53
CA ALA A 177 6.81 -8.12 14.00
C ALA A 177 5.35 -7.72 14.25
N GLY A 178 4.45 -8.70 14.36
CA GLY A 178 3.02 -8.48 14.49
C GLY A 178 2.33 -8.20 13.15
N VAL A 179 1.04 -7.88 13.22
CA VAL A 179 0.21 -7.58 12.04
C VAL A 179 0.18 -6.09 11.75
N ASP A 180 0.01 -5.73 10.48
CA ASP A 180 -0.36 -4.38 10.07
C ASP A 180 -1.70 -3.99 10.74
N ARG A 181 -1.71 -2.88 11.47
CA ARG A 181 -2.88 -2.43 12.24
C ARG A 181 -3.82 -1.49 11.47
N LEU A 182 -3.48 -1.12 10.24
CA LEU A 182 -4.32 -0.31 9.36
C LEU A 182 -5.18 -1.19 8.46
N VAL A 183 -4.53 -2.07 7.69
CA VAL A 183 -5.18 -2.83 6.61
C VAL A 183 -5.03 -4.35 6.76
N GLY A 184 -4.37 -4.81 7.83
CA GLY A 184 -4.28 -6.23 8.14
C GLY A 184 -5.66 -6.86 8.31
N GLN A 185 -5.89 -7.98 7.66
CA GLN A 185 -7.15 -8.74 7.73
C GLN A 185 -6.92 -9.99 8.57
N LYS A 186 -7.63 -10.09 9.70
CA LYS A 186 -7.67 -11.32 10.49
C LYS A 186 -8.71 -12.27 9.89
N TRP A 187 -8.30 -13.48 9.54
CA TRP A 187 -9.25 -14.54 9.17
C TRP A 187 -9.93 -15.20 10.38
N SER A 188 -9.40 -15.11 11.61
CA SER A 188 -9.96 -15.95 12.70
C SER A 188 -9.73 -15.57 14.16
N GLU A 189 -9.18 -14.40 14.51
CA GLU A 189 -9.02 -14.06 15.92
C GLU A 189 -10.04 -13.01 16.39
N LYS A 190 -10.86 -13.39 17.38
CA LYS A 190 -11.62 -12.47 18.23
C LYS A 190 -10.64 -11.57 18.99
N THR A 191 -10.31 -10.44 18.40
CA THR A 191 -9.79 -9.30 19.14
C THR A 191 -10.83 -8.21 19.10
N ASP A 192 -11.13 -7.58 20.22
CA ASP A 192 -12.04 -6.43 20.35
C ASP A 192 -11.58 -5.17 19.57
N LEU A 193 -10.52 -5.29 18.77
CA LEU A 193 -9.94 -4.22 17.99
C LEU A 193 -10.61 -4.16 16.62
N LYS A 194 -11.51 -3.19 16.46
CA LYS A 194 -12.06 -2.81 15.16
C LYS A 194 -10.94 -2.19 14.30
N TYR A 195 -10.64 -2.80 13.16
CA TYR A 195 -9.70 -2.20 12.21
C TYR A 195 -10.31 -0.94 11.59
N PRO A 196 -9.53 0.14 11.41
CA PRO A 196 -10.02 1.38 10.84
C PRO A 196 -10.30 1.26 9.34
N VAL A 197 -9.89 0.16 8.68
CA VAL A 197 -10.15 -0.09 7.27
C VAL A 197 -10.96 -1.38 7.12
N THR A 198 -12.04 -1.32 6.34
CA THR A 198 -12.92 -2.47 6.05
C THR A 198 -13.09 -2.65 4.55
N LEU A 199 -12.86 -3.87 4.05
CA LEU A 199 -13.19 -4.22 2.67
C LEU A 199 -14.70 -4.24 2.46
N LYS A 200 -15.21 -3.50 1.48
CA LYS A 200 -16.63 -3.47 1.10
C LYS A 200 -16.93 -4.27 -0.16
N GLY A 201 -15.90 -4.65 -0.91
CA GLY A 201 -16.00 -5.38 -2.16
C GLY A 201 -14.79 -5.11 -3.03
N GLY A 202 -14.62 -5.90 -4.06
CA GLY A 202 -13.50 -5.80 -4.98
C GLY A 202 -13.56 -6.89 -6.03
N GLU A 203 -12.73 -6.76 -7.06
CA GLU A 203 -12.64 -7.73 -8.15
C GLU A 203 -11.26 -7.64 -8.81
N TYR A 204 -10.89 -8.72 -9.51
CA TYR A 204 -9.73 -8.80 -10.37
C TYR A 204 -10.13 -8.65 -11.83
N PHE A 205 -9.37 -7.82 -12.55
CA PHE A 205 -9.59 -7.55 -13.96
C PHE A 205 -8.28 -7.73 -14.72
N PHE A 206 -8.40 -7.76 -16.04
CA PHE A 206 -7.30 -7.56 -16.96
C PHE A 206 -7.57 -6.28 -17.75
N ALA A 207 -6.59 -5.36 -17.78
CA ALA A 207 -6.62 -4.20 -18.65
C ALA A 207 -5.92 -4.59 -19.96
N PRO A 208 -6.66 -4.88 -21.04
CA PRO A 208 -6.07 -5.35 -22.29
C PRO A 208 -5.38 -4.22 -23.05
N SER A 209 -4.68 -4.58 -24.11
CA SER A 209 -4.09 -3.63 -25.05
C SER A 209 -5.18 -2.86 -25.81
N LEU A 210 -4.82 -1.66 -26.30
CA LEU A 210 -5.70 -0.90 -27.17
C LEU A 210 -5.97 -1.61 -28.51
N ASN A 211 -5.02 -2.41 -29.00
CA ASN A 211 -5.19 -3.19 -30.22
C ASN A 211 -6.35 -4.18 -30.04
N PHE A 212 -6.31 -4.99 -28.98
CA PHE A 212 -7.39 -5.93 -28.66
C PHE A 212 -8.75 -5.23 -28.64
N LEU A 213 -8.87 -4.10 -27.92
CA LEU A 213 -10.14 -3.38 -27.79
C LEU A 213 -10.69 -2.86 -29.12
N LYS A 214 -9.82 -2.48 -30.06
CA LYS A 214 -10.20 -1.96 -31.38
C LYS A 214 -10.57 -3.07 -32.36
N THR A 215 -10.06 -4.27 -32.16
CA THR A 215 -10.27 -5.43 -33.05
C THR A 215 -11.26 -6.44 -32.49
N MET A 216 -11.96 -6.11 -31.39
CA MET A 216 -13.03 -6.97 -30.87
C MET A 216 -14.15 -7.09 -31.92
N PRO A 217 -14.68 -8.31 -32.15
CA PRO A 217 -15.75 -8.56 -33.11
C PRO A 217 -17.11 -7.98 -32.69
#